data_AF-A0A7S0J8M7-F1
#
_entry.id   AF-A0A7S0J8M7-F1
#
_cell.length_a   1.000
_cell.length_b   1.000
_cell.length_c   1.000
_cell.angle_alpha   90.00
_cell.angle_beta   90.00
_cell.angle_gamma   90.00
#
_symmetry.space_group_name_H-M   'P 1'
#
loop_
_entity.id
_entity.type
_entity.pdbx_description
1 polymer ?
#
loop_
_entity_poly.entity_id
_entity_poly.type
_entity_poly.pdbx_seq_one_letter_code
_entity_poly.pdbx_strand_id
1 'polypeptide(L)'
;LEPIAPQIRGQRKLILDITNPHLAWTMGGSSGKKGAALLPKGGPQSSIEVHKARLDDPSARWAAAYKTVYWSLILPTGPKNPSRPGVEVFGDEAALPVVCELVAMHGWQPVVRGGVDVAPSF
;
A
#
# COMPACT_ATOMS: atom_id res chain seq x y z
N LEU A 1 -5.01 13.59 0.55
CA LEU A 1 -6.34 13.10 0.12
C LEU A 1 -7.34 14.24 0.02
N GLU A 2 -7.44 15.16 0.98
CA GLU A 2 -8.43 16.27 0.95
C GLU A 2 -8.56 17.03 -0.38
N PRO A 3 -7.48 17.44 -1.07
CA PRO A 3 -7.64 18.21 -2.31
C PRO A 3 -8.24 17.41 -3.48
N ILE A 4 -8.01 16.09 -3.49
CA ILE A 4 -8.45 15.20 -4.57
C ILE A 4 -9.76 14.48 -4.21
N ALA A 5 -10.10 14.35 -2.92
CA ALA A 5 -11.24 13.59 -2.46
C ALA A 5 -12.57 13.99 -3.13
N PRO A 6 -12.92 15.29 -3.32
CA PRO A 6 -14.12 15.68 -4.07
C PRO A 6 -14.15 15.18 -5.52
N GLN A 7 -12.99 14.92 -6.13
CA GLN A 7 -12.86 14.48 -7.51
C GLN A 7 -12.92 12.97 -7.67
N ILE A 8 -12.82 12.19 -6.59
CA ILE A 8 -12.76 10.72 -6.66
C ILE A 8 -13.85 10.02 -5.85
N ARG A 9 -14.41 10.67 -4.82
CA ARG A 9 -15.50 10.08 -4.00
C ARG A 9 -16.71 9.72 -4.86
N GLY A 10 -17.29 8.55 -4.62
CA GLY A 10 -18.49 8.06 -5.30
C GLY A 10 -18.26 7.54 -6.73
N GLN A 11 -17.02 7.62 -7.23
CA GLN A 11 -16.69 7.22 -8.60
C GLN A 11 -16.23 5.76 -8.71
N ARG A 12 -16.45 4.95 -7.66
CA ARG A 12 -16.11 3.52 -7.65
C ARG A 12 -14.64 3.25 -8.03
N LYS A 13 -13.74 4.14 -7.58
CA LYS A 13 -12.31 4.04 -7.91
C LYS A 13 -11.69 2.82 -7.25
N LEU A 14 -10.75 2.19 -7.95
CA LEU A 14 -9.77 1.32 -7.35
C LEU A 14 -8.59 2.18 -6.87
N ILE A 15 -8.23 2.05 -5.61
CA ILE A 15 -7.13 2.79 -4.99
C ILE A 15 -6.06 1.81 -4.52
N LEU A 16 -4.87 1.98 -5.07
CA LEU A 16 -3.67 1.25 -4.66
C LEU A 16 -2.88 2.09 -3.65
N ASP A 17 -2.78 1.60 -2.42
CA ASP A 17 -1.97 2.23 -1.38
C ASP A 17 -0.56 1.60 -1.33
N ILE A 18 0.44 2.35 -1.78
CA ILE A 18 1.86 1.96 -1.74
C ILE A 18 2.62 2.51 -0.53
N THR A 19 1.91 3.19 0.39
CA THR A 19 2.54 3.90 1.50
C THR A 19 3.06 2.92 2.54
N ASN A 20 4.37 2.92 2.78
CA ASN A 20 4.95 2.18 3.90
C ASN A 20 4.93 3.07 5.16
N PRO A 21 4.11 2.75 6.18
CA PRO A 21 4.02 3.55 7.40
C PRO A 21 5.26 3.43 8.30
N HIS A 22 6.16 2.48 8.05
CA HIS A 22 7.38 2.24 8.82
C HIS A 22 8.63 2.95 8.25
N LEU A 23 8.53 3.62 7.09
CA LEU A 23 9.64 4.40 6.51
C LEU A 23 9.80 5.78 7.19
N ALA A 24 9.93 5.81 8.52
CA ALA A 24 10.56 6.93 9.22
C ALA A 24 12.05 7.11 8.85
N TRP A 25 12.63 6.17 8.10
CA TRP A 25 14.06 6.12 7.82
C TRP A 25 14.53 7.05 6.69
N THR A 26 13.65 7.52 5.81
CA THR A 26 14.07 8.20 4.56
C THR A 26 13.68 9.66 4.44
N MET A 27 12.96 10.23 5.41
CA MET A 27 12.55 11.64 5.40
C MET A 27 13.18 12.42 6.56
N GLY A 28 14.52 12.41 6.64
CA GLY A 28 15.34 13.51 7.17
C GLY A 28 14.99 14.14 8.52
N GLY A 29 14.32 13.44 9.43
CA GLY A 29 13.83 14.01 10.68
C GLY A 29 13.99 13.06 11.86
N SER A 30 15.10 13.23 12.57
CA SER A 30 15.23 13.06 14.02
C SER A 30 14.98 11.67 14.62
N SER A 31 16.07 11.01 15.02
CA SER A 31 16.24 10.33 16.33
C SER A 31 15.14 9.37 16.84
N GLY A 32 14.34 8.78 15.97
CA GLY A 32 13.34 7.78 16.34
C GLY A 32 13.98 6.41 16.58
N LYS A 33 13.93 5.93 17.82
CA LYS A 33 14.29 4.55 18.20
C LYS A 33 13.71 3.54 17.19
N LYS A 34 14.50 2.52 16.83
CA LYS A 34 14.01 1.29 16.16
C LYS A 34 12.68 0.87 16.81
N GLY A 35 11.59 0.86 16.03
CA GLY A 35 10.29 0.35 16.47
C GLY A 35 9.28 1.38 17.00
N ALA A 36 9.45 2.68 16.77
CA ALA A 36 8.36 3.63 17.01
C ALA A 36 7.23 3.39 16.00
N ALA A 37 6.15 2.75 16.44
CA ALA A 37 4.89 2.75 15.70
C ALA A 37 4.47 4.22 15.53
N LEU A 38 4.53 4.73 14.29
CA LEU A 38 4.01 6.08 13.94
C LEU A 38 2.49 6.13 14.03
N LEU A 39 1.84 5.00 14.26
CA LEU A 39 0.40 4.86 14.33
C LEU A 39 -0.07 4.82 15.80
N PRO A 40 -1.16 5.54 16.14
CA PRO A 40 -1.68 5.58 17.50
C PRO A 40 -2.16 4.18 17.95
N LYS A 41 -1.84 3.78 19.19
CA LYS A 41 -2.16 2.43 19.72
C LYS A 41 -3.65 2.03 19.66
N GLY A 42 -4.57 2.99 19.61
CA GLY A 42 -6.01 2.76 19.56
C GLY A 42 -6.67 3.17 18.24
N GLY A 43 -5.88 3.44 17.19
CA GLY A 43 -6.38 3.84 15.88
C GLY A 43 -5.98 2.86 14.77
N PRO A 44 -6.10 3.27 13.50
CA PRO A 44 -5.61 2.53 12.35
C PRO A 44 -4.19 2.00 12.57
N GLN A 45 -3.97 0.71 12.30
CA GLN A 45 -2.67 0.04 12.42
C GLN A 45 -2.00 -0.18 11.06
N SER A 46 -2.53 0.41 9.99
CA SER A 46 -1.94 0.43 8.66
C SER A 46 -2.26 1.73 7.91
N SER A 47 -1.45 2.08 6.91
CA SER A 47 -1.67 3.27 6.08
C SER A 47 -2.96 3.20 5.25
N ILE A 48 -3.32 2.00 4.77
CA ILE A 48 -4.55 1.77 4.04
C ILE A 48 -5.79 2.06 4.89
N GLU A 49 -5.78 1.70 6.19
CA GLU A 49 -6.86 2.04 7.12
C GLU A 49 -6.97 3.56 7.35
N VAL A 50 -5.83 4.25 7.50
CA VAL A 50 -5.80 5.72 7.60
C VAL A 50 -6.39 6.36 6.34
N HIS A 51 -6.01 5.87 5.16
CA HIS A 51 -6.48 6.41 3.89
C HIS A 51 -7.95 6.11 3.62
N LYS A 52 -8.44 4.91 3.98
CA LYS A 52 -9.86 4.55 3.95
C LYS A 52 -10.68 5.48 4.83
N ALA A 53 -10.27 5.68 6.08
CA ALA A 53 -10.97 6.56 7.02
C ALA A 53 -10.99 8.03 6.56
N ARG A 54 -9.92 8.52 5.91
CA ARG A 54 -9.86 9.89 5.39
C ARG A 54 -10.66 10.09 4.11
N LEU A 55 -10.63 9.12 3.20
CA LEU A 55 -11.41 9.23 1.97
C LEU A 55 -12.91 9.09 2.26
N ASP A 56 -13.27 8.21 3.19
CA ASP A 56 -14.64 7.93 3.61
C ASP A 56 -15.59 7.70 2.42
N ASP A 57 -15.15 6.81 1.50
CA ASP A 57 -15.90 6.45 0.31
C ASP A 57 -16.19 4.94 0.30
N PRO A 58 -17.43 4.51 0.60
CA PRO A 58 -17.79 3.10 0.59
C PRO A 58 -17.84 2.51 -0.84
N SER A 59 -17.85 3.35 -1.87
CA SER A 59 -17.82 2.91 -3.27
C SER A 59 -16.41 2.55 -3.74
N ALA A 60 -15.38 3.07 -3.06
CA ALA A 60 -13.99 2.82 -3.41
C ALA A 60 -13.58 1.37 -3.09
N ARG A 61 -12.74 0.80 -3.93
CA ARG A 61 -12.11 -0.51 -3.73
C ARG A 61 -10.64 -0.31 -3.42
N TRP A 62 -10.15 -0.97 -2.39
CA TRP A 62 -8.82 -0.72 -1.86
C TRP A 62 -7.93 -1.93 -1.98
N ALA A 63 -6.69 -1.71 -2.37
CA ALA A 63 -5.64 -2.69 -2.29
C ALA A 63 -4.33 -2.01 -1.88
N ALA A 64 -3.42 -2.80 -1.36
CA ALA A 64 -2.09 -2.40 -0.97
C ALA A 64 -1.08 -3.37 -1.58
N ALA A 65 0.01 -2.80 -2.09
CA ALA A 65 1.14 -3.54 -2.61
C ALA A 65 2.41 -2.69 -2.46
N TYR A 66 3.58 -3.27 -2.76
CA TYR A 66 4.87 -2.58 -2.72
C TYR A 66 5.28 -2.03 -1.34
N LYS A 67 4.63 -2.44 -0.25
CA LYS A 67 4.93 -1.95 1.11
C LYS A 67 6.39 -2.15 1.50
N THR A 68 6.95 -3.29 1.11
CA THR A 68 8.32 -3.71 1.41
C THR A 68 9.28 -3.41 0.25
N VAL A 69 8.83 -2.71 -0.79
CA VAL A 69 9.61 -2.38 -1.99
C VAL A 69 9.93 -0.89 -1.98
N TYR A 70 11.21 -0.56 -2.02
CA TYR A 70 11.62 0.84 -2.15
C TYR A 70 11.25 1.37 -3.54
N TRP A 71 10.69 2.57 -3.62
CA TRP A 71 10.09 3.11 -4.86
C TRP A 71 11.06 3.11 -6.05
N SER A 72 12.36 3.34 -5.83
CA SER A 72 13.37 3.35 -6.90
C SER A 72 13.72 1.96 -7.45
N LEU A 73 13.11 0.90 -6.91
CA LEU A 73 13.23 -0.48 -7.39
C LEU A 73 12.06 -0.91 -8.27
N ILE A 74 11.04 -0.06 -8.43
CA ILE A 74 9.92 -0.28 -9.36
C ILE A 74 10.35 0.30 -10.70
N LEU A 75 10.86 -0.56 -11.59
CA LEU A 75 11.44 -0.14 -12.87
C LEU A 75 10.62 -0.67 -14.05
N PRO A 76 10.56 0.08 -15.17
CA PRO A 76 9.93 -0.41 -16.40
C PRO A 76 10.59 -1.66 -16.96
N THR A 77 11.87 -1.88 -16.65
CA THR A 77 12.67 -3.03 -17.13
C THR A 77 12.62 -4.24 -16.19
N GLY A 78 11.77 -4.21 -15.17
CA GLY A 78 11.67 -5.28 -14.19
C GLY A 78 12.57 -5.14 -12.95
N PRO A 79 12.51 -6.11 -12.03
CA PRO A 79 13.22 -6.08 -10.76
C PRO A 79 14.75 -6.08 -10.93
N LYS A 80 15.46 -5.17 -10.25
CA LYS A 80 16.93 -5.24 -10.11
C LYS A 80 17.41 -6.51 -9.42
N ASN A 81 16.57 -7.09 -8.55
CA ASN A 81 16.86 -8.32 -7.84
C ASN A 81 15.78 -9.37 -8.14
N PRO A 82 16.01 -10.24 -9.15
CA PRO A 82 15.02 -11.23 -9.56
C PRO A 82 14.83 -12.36 -8.54
N SER A 83 15.72 -12.53 -7.55
CA SER A 83 15.61 -13.60 -6.55
C SER A 83 14.74 -13.24 -5.34
N ARG A 84 14.17 -12.04 -5.30
CA ARG A 84 13.29 -11.63 -4.20
C ARG A 84 11.95 -12.40 -4.28
N PRO A 85 11.33 -12.76 -3.13
CA PRO A 85 10.10 -13.56 -3.05
C PRO A 85 8.80 -12.92 -3.60
N GLY A 86 8.88 -11.94 -4.49
CA GLY A 86 7.74 -11.25 -5.09
C GLY A 86 7.32 -9.98 -4.34
N VAL A 87 6.12 -9.50 -4.66
CA VAL A 87 5.48 -8.32 -4.06
C VAL A 87 4.18 -8.76 -3.41
N GLU A 88 4.06 -8.53 -2.11
CA GLU A 88 2.83 -8.80 -1.38
C GLU A 88 1.70 -7.89 -1.86
N VAL A 89 0.52 -8.49 -2.05
CA VAL A 89 -0.72 -7.80 -2.43
C VAL A 89 -1.82 -8.20 -1.46
N PHE A 90 -2.57 -7.24 -0.94
CA PHE A 90 -3.73 -7.48 -0.08
C PHE A 90 -4.77 -6.37 -0.23
N GLY A 91 -6.05 -6.70 -0.07
CA GLY A 91 -7.11 -5.75 -0.38
C GLY A 91 -8.48 -6.38 -0.60
N ASP A 92 -9.43 -5.54 -1.01
CA ASP A 92 -10.77 -5.96 -1.40
C ASP A 92 -10.67 -6.92 -2.60
N GLU A 93 -11.45 -8.00 -2.59
CA GLU A 93 -11.39 -9.07 -3.60
C GLU A 93 -11.49 -8.55 -5.04
N ALA A 94 -12.36 -7.56 -5.27
CA ALA A 94 -12.54 -6.92 -6.58
C ALA A 94 -11.34 -6.07 -7.04
N ALA A 95 -10.44 -5.66 -6.14
CA ALA A 95 -9.26 -4.87 -6.47
C ALA A 95 -8.01 -5.73 -6.74
N LEU A 96 -7.97 -6.96 -6.20
CA LEU A 96 -6.79 -7.82 -6.27
C LEU A 96 -6.35 -8.15 -7.70
N PRO A 97 -7.24 -8.53 -8.65
CA PRO A 97 -6.82 -8.92 -10.00
C PRO A 97 -6.06 -7.80 -10.72
N VAL A 98 -6.59 -6.57 -10.64
CA VAL A 98 -5.99 -5.38 -11.29
C VAL A 98 -4.62 -5.06 -10.72
N VAL A 99 -4.46 -5.15 -9.40
CA VAL A 99 -3.16 -4.87 -8.75
C VAL A 99 -2.16 -5.98 -9.02
N CYS A 100 -2.59 -7.25 -9.05
CA CYS A 100 -1.72 -8.37 -9.42
C CYS A 100 -1.19 -8.22 -10.86
N GLU A 101 -2.06 -7.81 -11.79
CA GLU A 101 -1.66 -7.53 -13.17
C GLU A 101 -0.64 -6.39 -13.24
N LEU A 102 -0.87 -5.28 -12.52
CA LEU A 102 0.11 -4.18 -12.44
C LEU A 102 1.47 -4.63 -11.90
N VAL A 103 1.48 -5.49 -10.86
CA VAL A 103 2.70 -6.08 -10.31
C VAL A 103 3.42 -6.94 -11.33
N ALA A 104 2.68 -7.79 -12.05
CA ALA A 104 3.23 -8.61 -13.12
C ALA A 104 3.79 -7.77 -14.28
N MET A 105 3.13 -6.67 -14.64
CA MET A 105 3.60 -5.72 -15.66
C MET A 105 4.93 -5.05 -15.26
N HIS A 106 5.18 -4.88 -13.97
CA HIS A 106 6.48 -4.42 -13.45
C HIS A 106 7.52 -5.56 -13.31
N GLY A 107 7.25 -6.75 -13.85
CA GLY A 107 8.17 -7.89 -13.86
C GLY A 107 8.30 -8.61 -12.51
N TRP A 108 7.40 -8.34 -11.57
CA TRP A 108 7.40 -8.96 -10.25
C TRP A 108 6.35 -10.07 -10.16
N GLN A 109 6.59 -11.08 -9.32
CA GLN A 109 5.57 -12.05 -8.95
C GLN A 109 4.64 -11.43 -7.88
N PRO A 110 3.33 -11.25 -8.15
CA PRO A 110 2.38 -10.88 -7.10
C PRO A 110 2.16 -12.05 -6.14
N VAL A 111 2.08 -11.75 -4.85
CA VAL A 111 1.80 -12.71 -3.78
C VAL A 111 0.61 -12.22 -2.97
N VAL A 112 -0.58 -12.78 -3.25
CA VAL A 112 -1.81 -12.41 -2.55
C VAL A 112 -1.76 -12.92 -1.10
N ARG A 113 -1.96 -12.03 -0.13
CA ARG A 113 -1.91 -12.32 1.30
C ARG A 113 -3.26 -12.31 2.00
N GLY A 114 -4.31 -11.81 1.35
CA GLY A 114 -5.67 -11.76 1.89
C GLY A 114 -6.33 -10.40 1.72
N GLY A 115 -7.29 -10.12 2.61
CA GLY A 115 -8.04 -8.86 2.64
C GLY A 115 -7.26 -7.70 3.28
N VAL A 116 -7.94 -6.56 3.46
CA VAL A 116 -7.36 -5.38 4.13
C VAL A 116 -7.00 -5.67 5.61
N ASP A 117 -7.64 -6.67 6.21
CA ASP A 117 -7.38 -7.15 7.58
C ASP A 117 -5.94 -7.60 7.83
N VAL A 118 -5.22 -8.03 6.80
CA VAL A 118 -3.81 -8.45 6.92
C VAL A 118 -2.84 -7.26 6.89
N ALA A 119 -3.31 -6.07 6.50
CA ALA A 119 -2.47 -4.88 6.30
C ALA A 119 -1.61 -4.48 7.52
N PRO A 120 -2.07 -4.61 8.78
CA PRO A 120 -1.23 -4.30 9.95
C PRO A 120 0.03 -5.17 10.09
N SER A 121 0.13 -6.27 9.34
CA SER A 121 1.29 -7.18 9.37
C SER A 121 2.36 -6.87 8.30
N PHE A 122 2.17 -5.82 7.47
CA PHE A 122 3.02 -5.49 6.31
C PHE A 122 3.35 -3.99 6.20
#